data_AF-A0A453IMJ3-F1
#
_entry.id   AF-A0A453IMJ3-F1
#
_cell.length_a   1.000
_cell.length_b   1.000
_cell.length_c   1.000
_cell.angle_alpha   90.00
_cell.angle_beta   90.00
_cell.angle_gamma   90.00
#
_symmetry.space_group_name_H-M   'P 1'
#
loop_
_entity.id
_entity.type
_entity.pdbx_description
1 polymer ?
#
loop_
_entity_poly.entity_id
_entity_poly.type
_entity_poly.pdbx_seq_one_letter_code
_entity_poly.pdbx_strand_id
1 'polypeptide(L)'
;LVCTATLAWGVNLPAHTVVIKGTQLYDAKAGGWRDLGMLDVMQIFGRAGRPQFDKSGEGIIITTHDKLAYYLRLLTSQLPIESQFLGSLKDNLNAEVALGTVTNVREACAWLGYTYLFRRMKTNPLVYGITWEEVIGDPSMGAKQRSFIIDAARSLDKAKMMRYDEKSGNFYCTELGRIASHFYLQYSSVETYNEMLRRHMSESEVINMVAHSSEFENIVVREEEQDELETLARKACPLEVKGGPTDKHGKISILIQVFISRASVDSSSLHSDAQYISQSLGRIMRALFEICLRRGWSEMTSLLLEYCKAVDRKIWPHLHPLRQFDRDISPEILWKLEERNVDLDRLYEMEENDIGALIRFSHQGRLVKQYVGYFPHVNLSASVSPITRTVLKVDLLITPEFVWKDRHHGMSQRWLIIVEDSENDTIYHSELFTLTKKMARGTPTKMSFNIPIFEPHPPQYYIRAVSDSWLHAESIFTVSFHNLTLPQTQITHTELLDLKPLPLSALGNKAYEDLYRFTHFNPIQTQAFHVLYHTETNVLLGAPTGSGKTISAELAMLHLFNTQPDMKVVYIAPLKAIVRERMNDWRHRLVTQLGKKMVCSIPSFLPPIHHRA
;
A
#
# COMPACT_ATOMS: atom_id res chain seq x y z
N LEU A 1 0.30 -29.62 39.42
CA LEU A 1 0.34 -28.37 38.63
C LEU A 1 -0.88 -28.37 37.73
N VAL A 2 -1.70 -27.31 37.77
CA VAL A 2 -2.82 -27.12 36.82
C VAL A 2 -2.40 -26.01 35.86
N CYS A 3 -2.58 -26.22 34.56
CA CYS A 3 -2.09 -25.32 33.51
C CYS A 3 -3.00 -25.40 32.27
N THR A 4 -2.81 -24.45 31.34
CA THR A 4 -3.46 -24.47 30.02
C THR A 4 -2.56 -25.12 28.97
N ALA A 5 -3.10 -25.42 27.79
CA ALA A 5 -2.35 -26.04 26.68
C ALA A 5 -1.08 -25.26 26.29
N THR A 6 -1.02 -23.94 26.55
CA THR A 6 0.15 -23.10 26.30
C THR A 6 1.43 -23.58 26.99
N LEU A 7 1.33 -24.21 28.17
CA LEU A 7 2.50 -24.75 28.87
C LEU A 7 3.15 -25.88 28.05
N ALA A 8 2.34 -26.76 27.47
CA ALA A 8 2.82 -27.89 26.69
C ALA A 8 3.55 -27.43 25.41
N TRP A 9 3.18 -26.27 24.85
CA TRP A 9 3.85 -25.66 23.71
C TRP A 9 5.08 -24.83 24.09
N GLY A 10 5.02 -24.07 25.19
CA GLY A 10 6.02 -23.08 25.53
C GLY A 10 7.16 -23.56 26.43
N VAL A 11 6.93 -24.59 27.26
CA VAL A 11 7.90 -25.02 28.27
C VAL A 11 8.10 -26.53 28.23
N ASN A 12 9.36 -26.96 28.21
CA ASN A 12 9.71 -28.37 28.33
C ASN A 12 9.72 -28.81 29.80
N LEU A 13 8.54 -28.94 30.39
CA LEU A 13 8.37 -29.43 31.76
C LEU A 13 7.64 -30.78 31.75
N PRO A 14 8.37 -31.91 31.71
CA PRO A 14 7.76 -33.23 31.76
C PRO A 14 7.30 -33.58 33.19
N ALA A 15 6.24 -34.39 33.29
CA ALA A 15 5.71 -34.91 34.55
C ALA A 15 5.41 -36.41 34.41
N HIS A 16 5.51 -37.18 35.49
CA HIS A 16 5.22 -38.62 35.44
C HIS A 16 3.82 -38.91 34.88
N THR A 17 2.81 -38.21 35.41
CA THR A 17 1.41 -38.35 35.00
C THR A 17 0.86 -37.01 34.51
N VAL A 18 0.21 -37.00 33.36
CA VAL A 18 -0.46 -35.84 32.76
C VAL A 18 -1.94 -36.14 32.62
N VAL A 19 -2.80 -35.20 33.02
CA VAL A 19 -4.26 -35.35 32.99
C VAL A 19 -4.87 -34.22 32.16
N ILE A 20 -5.58 -34.57 31.09
CA ILE A 20 -6.45 -33.66 30.33
C ILE A 20 -7.84 -33.71 30.95
N LYS A 21 -8.20 -32.65 31.67
CA LYS A 21 -9.51 -32.51 32.34
C LYS A 21 -10.49 -31.78 31.41
N GLY A 22 -11.33 -32.55 30.71
CA GLY A 22 -12.27 -32.01 29.73
C GLY A 22 -11.57 -31.74 28.40
N THR A 23 -12.28 -32.01 27.31
CA THR A 23 -11.72 -31.93 25.95
C THR A 23 -12.41 -30.89 25.09
N GLN A 24 -13.18 -29.98 25.70
CA GLN A 24 -13.88 -28.92 25.00
C GLN A 24 -13.17 -27.59 25.28
N LEU A 25 -12.88 -26.87 24.20
CA LEU A 25 -12.31 -25.53 24.22
C LEU A 25 -13.28 -24.58 23.53
N TYR A 26 -13.45 -23.39 24.09
CA TYR A 26 -14.14 -22.33 23.37
C TYR A 26 -13.23 -21.80 22.25
N ASP A 27 -13.72 -21.83 21.01
CA ASP A 27 -13.04 -21.27 19.86
C ASP A 27 -13.90 -20.18 19.22
N ALA A 28 -13.48 -18.94 19.43
CA ALA A 28 -14.10 -17.77 18.82
C ALA A 28 -14.10 -17.83 17.29
N LYS A 29 -13.08 -18.46 16.67
CA LYS A 29 -13.03 -18.65 15.21
C LYS A 29 -14.10 -19.61 14.72
N ALA A 30 -14.52 -20.57 15.54
CA ALA A 30 -15.58 -21.52 15.21
C ALA A 30 -16.95 -21.11 15.77
N GLY A 31 -17.03 -20.05 16.57
CA GLY A 31 -18.29 -19.57 17.14
C GLY A 31 -18.83 -20.36 18.32
N GLY A 32 -18.02 -21.23 18.92
CA GLY A 32 -18.53 -22.14 19.94
C GLY A 32 -17.50 -23.09 20.51
N TRP A 33 -18.00 -24.08 21.24
CA TRP A 33 -17.17 -25.12 21.83
C TRP A 33 -16.73 -26.11 20.75
N ARG A 34 -15.42 -26.24 20.60
CA ARG A 34 -14.80 -27.26 19.77
C ARG A 34 -14.05 -28.28 20.60
N ASP A 35 -13.92 -29.46 20.03
CA ASP A 35 -13.09 -30.51 20.58
C ASP A 35 -11.60 -30.12 20.49
N LEU A 36 -10.83 -30.57 21.48
CA LEU A 36 -9.38 -30.39 21.55
C LEU A 36 -8.71 -31.08 20.35
N GLY A 37 -7.84 -30.34 19.64
CA GLY A 37 -7.20 -30.85 18.43
C GLY A 37 -6.18 -31.95 18.73
N MET A 38 -5.92 -32.83 17.76
CA MET A 38 -4.92 -33.90 17.88
C MET A 38 -3.54 -33.38 18.25
N LEU A 39 -3.12 -32.26 17.66
CA LEU A 39 -1.83 -31.66 17.96
C LEU A 39 -1.71 -31.27 19.43
N ASP A 40 -2.75 -30.68 20.02
CA ASP A 40 -2.76 -30.31 21.43
C ASP A 40 -2.74 -31.55 22.33
N VAL A 41 -3.55 -32.57 22.01
CA VAL A 41 -3.55 -33.84 22.76
C VAL A 41 -2.18 -34.51 22.72
N MET A 42 -1.59 -34.66 21.53
CA MET A 42 -0.25 -35.25 21.37
C MET A 42 0.81 -34.43 22.10
N GLN A 43 0.74 -33.10 22.02
CA GLN A 43 1.71 -32.21 22.65
C GLN A 43 1.63 -32.30 24.18
N ILE A 44 0.42 -32.35 24.75
CA ILE A 44 0.18 -32.50 26.18
C ILE A 44 0.64 -33.89 26.64
N PHE A 45 0.27 -34.96 25.93
CA PHE A 45 0.69 -36.33 26.26
C PHE A 45 2.19 -36.55 26.06
N GLY A 46 2.83 -35.83 25.15
CA GLY A 46 4.28 -35.81 24.99
C GLY A 46 5.04 -35.26 26.20
N ARG A 47 4.34 -34.63 27.16
CA ARG A 47 4.90 -34.22 28.46
C ARG A 47 4.78 -35.31 29.54
N ALA A 48 4.12 -36.43 29.26
CA ALA A 48 3.99 -37.54 30.20
C ALA A 48 5.27 -38.40 30.19
N GLY A 49 5.80 -38.68 31.39
CA GLY A 49 7.06 -39.37 31.62
C GLY A 49 8.27 -38.44 31.56
N ARG A 50 9.03 -38.38 32.67
CA ARG A 50 10.28 -37.62 32.70
C ARG A 50 11.42 -38.48 32.18
N PRO A 51 12.12 -38.06 31.10
CA PRO A 51 13.31 -38.75 30.64
C PRO A 51 14.31 -38.88 31.80
N GLN A 52 14.94 -40.06 31.94
CA GLN A 52 15.92 -40.42 33.00
C GLN A 52 15.35 -40.74 34.39
N PHE A 53 14.18 -40.23 34.77
CA PHE A 53 13.62 -40.45 36.12
C PHE A 53 12.52 -41.52 36.15
N ASP A 54 11.66 -41.53 35.14
CA ASP A 54 10.49 -42.40 35.10
C ASP A 54 10.70 -43.55 34.11
N LYS A 55 10.23 -44.76 34.45
CA LYS A 55 10.28 -45.94 33.56
C LYS A 55 9.18 -45.91 32.50
N SER A 56 8.08 -45.23 32.79
CA SER A 56 6.91 -45.06 31.93
C SER A 56 6.25 -43.73 32.26
N GLY A 57 5.53 -43.15 31.29
CA GLY A 57 4.66 -41.99 31.51
C GLY A 57 3.20 -42.40 31.43
N GLU A 58 2.34 -41.72 32.19
CA GLU A 58 0.89 -41.96 32.19
C GLU A 58 0.16 -40.72 31.65
N GLY A 59 -0.63 -40.91 30.58
CA GLY A 59 -1.52 -39.88 30.03
C GLY A 59 -2.98 -40.25 30.29
N ILE A 60 -3.72 -39.40 31.00
CA ILE A 60 -5.13 -39.61 31.31
C ILE A 60 -5.94 -38.55 30.56
N ILE A 61 -6.96 -38.96 29.80
CA ILE A 61 -7.92 -38.05 29.18
C ILE A 61 -9.31 -38.26 29.80
N ILE A 62 -9.91 -37.18 30.26
CA ILE A 62 -11.27 -37.15 30.79
C ILE A 62 -12.13 -36.43 29.75
N THR A 63 -13.01 -37.18 29.09
CA THR A 63 -13.90 -36.72 28.01
C THR A 63 -15.31 -37.25 28.21
N THR A 64 -16.28 -36.72 27.48
CA THR A 64 -17.63 -37.28 27.37
C THR A 64 -17.60 -38.65 26.67
N HIS A 65 -18.55 -39.53 27.01
CA HIS A 65 -18.55 -40.93 26.56
C HIS A 65 -18.66 -41.07 25.03
N ASP A 66 -19.43 -40.19 24.39
CA ASP A 66 -19.60 -40.12 22.92
C ASP A 66 -18.28 -39.83 22.18
N LYS A 67 -17.35 -39.11 22.82
CA LYS A 67 -16.06 -38.73 22.24
C LYS A 67 -14.92 -39.69 22.59
N LEU A 68 -15.15 -40.66 23.49
CA LEU A 68 -14.12 -41.62 23.89
C LEU A 68 -13.59 -42.40 22.68
N ALA A 69 -14.48 -42.92 21.84
CA ALA A 69 -14.10 -43.66 20.64
C ALA A 69 -13.33 -42.78 19.64
N TYR A 70 -13.69 -41.50 19.53
CA TYR A 70 -12.98 -40.54 18.68
C TYR A 70 -11.53 -40.37 19.16
N TYR A 71 -11.29 -40.02 20.42
CA TYR A 71 -9.93 -39.83 20.94
C TYR A 71 -9.12 -41.12 21.00
N LEU A 72 -9.74 -42.27 21.29
CA LEU A 72 -9.05 -43.56 21.20
C LEU A 72 -8.63 -43.86 19.77
N ARG A 73 -9.50 -43.68 18.79
CA ARG A 73 -9.17 -43.86 17.38
C ARG A 73 -8.11 -42.86 16.92
N LEU A 74 -8.18 -41.62 17.38
CA LEU A 74 -7.23 -40.56 17.09
C LEU A 74 -5.82 -40.93 17.59
N LEU A 75 -5.70 -41.53 18.77
CA LEU A 75 -4.42 -41.94 19.36
C LEU A 75 -3.90 -43.30 18.83
N THR A 76 -4.80 -44.22 18.46
CA THR A 76 -4.44 -45.60 18.08
C THR A 76 -4.40 -45.84 16.57
N SER A 77 -5.13 -45.05 15.78
CA SER A 77 -5.21 -45.20 14.33
C SER A 77 -4.60 -44.00 13.59
N GLN A 78 -3.95 -44.27 12.47
CA GLN A 78 -3.44 -43.22 11.57
C GLN A 78 -4.61 -42.66 10.77
N LEU A 79 -5.20 -41.55 11.22
CA LEU A 79 -6.18 -40.82 10.41
C LEU A 79 -5.48 -40.21 9.19
N PRO A 80 -6.02 -40.38 7.96
CA PRO A 80 -5.42 -39.78 6.78
C PRO A 80 -5.54 -38.25 6.86
N ILE A 81 -4.42 -37.57 6.59
CA ILE A 81 -4.37 -36.10 6.56
C ILE A 81 -4.92 -35.63 5.21
N GLU A 82 -6.02 -34.89 5.21
CA GLU A 82 -6.66 -34.33 4.01
C GLU A 82 -6.40 -32.82 3.86
N SER A 83 -6.49 -32.32 2.63
CA SER A 83 -6.24 -30.92 2.29
C SER A 83 -7.49 -30.06 2.48
N GLN A 84 -7.35 -28.91 3.14
CA GLN A 84 -8.41 -27.89 3.30
C GLN A 84 -8.25 -26.71 2.31
N PHE A 85 -7.36 -26.84 1.33
CA PHE A 85 -6.94 -25.73 0.47
C PHE A 85 -8.06 -25.19 -0.44
N LEU A 86 -9.05 -26.02 -0.80
CA LEU A 86 -10.12 -25.62 -1.73
C LEU A 86 -10.92 -24.40 -1.22
N GLY A 87 -11.16 -24.31 0.09
CA GLY A 87 -11.87 -23.18 0.70
C GLY A 87 -11.11 -21.85 0.64
N SER A 88 -9.78 -21.89 0.52
CA SER A 88 -8.92 -20.70 0.45
C SER A 88 -8.29 -20.50 -0.94
N LEU A 89 -8.75 -21.25 -1.95
CA LEU A 89 -8.16 -21.21 -3.29
C LEU A 89 -8.20 -19.82 -3.91
N LYS A 90 -9.31 -19.08 -3.74
CA LYS A 90 -9.48 -17.73 -4.29
C LYS A 90 -8.45 -16.75 -3.71
N ASP A 91 -8.30 -16.74 -2.39
CA ASP A 91 -7.37 -15.83 -1.69
C ASP A 91 -5.92 -16.15 -2.04
N ASN A 92 -5.55 -17.43 -2.06
CA ASN A 92 -4.21 -17.87 -2.40
C ASN A 92 -3.88 -17.62 -3.88
N LEU A 93 -4.84 -17.82 -4.80
CA LEU A 93 -4.65 -17.49 -6.21
C LEU A 93 -4.43 -15.98 -6.39
N ASN A 94 -5.25 -15.15 -5.74
CA ASN A 94 -5.06 -13.69 -5.75
C ASN A 94 -3.69 -13.28 -5.22
N ALA A 95 -3.19 -13.95 -4.17
CA ALA A 95 -1.87 -13.68 -3.62
C ALA A 95 -0.75 -13.97 -4.62
N GLU A 96 -0.80 -15.11 -5.32
CA GLU A 96 0.21 -15.44 -6.35
C GLU A 96 0.16 -14.49 -7.56
N VAL A 97 -1.03 -14.04 -7.94
CA VAL A 97 -1.21 -13.03 -8.99
C VAL A 97 -0.67 -11.66 -8.52
N ALA A 98 -0.88 -11.29 -7.26
CA ALA A 98 -0.35 -10.06 -6.68
C ALA A 98 1.18 -10.07 -6.52
N LEU A 99 1.78 -11.24 -6.27
CA LEU A 99 3.23 -11.44 -6.27
C LEU A 99 3.83 -11.46 -7.69
N GLY A 100 3.01 -11.76 -8.70
CA GLY A 100 3.45 -11.92 -10.09
C GLY A 100 4.04 -13.29 -10.41
N THR A 101 3.92 -14.27 -9.50
CA THR A 101 4.32 -15.67 -9.74
C THR A 101 3.44 -16.33 -10.80
N VAL A 102 2.16 -15.96 -10.83
CA VAL A 102 1.13 -16.54 -11.69
C VAL A 102 0.50 -15.43 -12.52
N THR A 103 0.68 -15.50 -13.84
CA THR A 103 0.18 -14.47 -14.78
C THR A 103 -0.91 -14.98 -15.71
N ASN A 104 -1.14 -16.30 -15.76
CA ASN A 104 -2.12 -16.92 -16.63
C ASN A 104 -2.62 -18.26 -16.08
N VAL A 105 -3.70 -18.78 -16.67
CA VAL A 105 -4.35 -20.03 -16.23
C VAL A 105 -3.40 -21.23 -16.28
N ARG A 106 -2.45 -21.28 -17.24
CA ARG A 106 -1.52 -22.41 -17.35
C ARG A 106 -0.54 -22.43 -16.18
N GLU A 107 0.02 -21.28 -15.83
CA GLU A 107 0.87 -21.10 -14.65
C GLU A 107 0.11 -21.38 -13.36
N ALA A 108 -1.15 -20.94 -13.25
CA ALA A 108 -1.99 -21.25 -12.10
C ALA A 108 -2.24 -22.76 -11.95
N CYS A 109 -2.47 -23.50 -13.05
CA CYS A 109 -2.60 -24.96 -13.00
C CYS A 109 -1.29 -25.63 -12.56
N ALA A 110 -0.14 -25.13 -13.04
CA ALA A 110 1.18 -25.62 -12.62
C ALA A 110 1.40 -25.37 -11.11
N TRP A 111 1.10 -24.16 -10.63
CA TRP A 111 1.11 -23.81 -9.21
C TRP A 111 0.24 -24.73 -8.37
N LEU A 112 -1.02 -24.94 -8.78
CA LEU A 112 -1.93 -25.86 -8.10
C LEU A 112 -1.37 -27.30 -8.08
N GLY A 113 -0.62 -27.70 -9.11
CA GLY A 113 0.06 -28.99 -9.19
C GLY A 113 1.13 -29.22 -8.12
N TYR A 114 1.73 -28.15 -7.57
CA TYR A 114 2.70 -28.26 -6.46
C TYR A 114 2.04 -28.43 -5.09
N THR A 115 0.73 -28.21 -4.98
CA THR A 115 0.03 -28.21 -3.70
C THR A 115 -0.21 -29.61 -3.15
N TYR A 116 -0.40 -29.70 -1.82
CA TYR A 116 -0.85 -30.93 -1.17
C TYR A 116 -2.23 -31.37 -1.65
N LEU A 117 -3.10 -30.41 -2.00
CA LEU A 117 -4.43 -30.67 -2.57
C LEU A 117 -4.34 -31.55 -3.81
N PHE A 118 -3.47 -31.21 -4.76
CA PHE A 118 -3.33 -31.98 -6.00
C PHE A 118 -2.87 -33.43 -5.75
N ARG A 119 -1.93 -33.64 -4.82
CA ARG A 119 -1.50 -34.99 -4.44
C ARG A 119 -2.67 -35.79 -3.86
N ARG A 120 -3.45 -35.17 -2.97
CA ARG A 120 -4.61 -35.83 -2.34
C ARG A 120 -5.76 -36.08 -3.31
N MET A 121 -6.02 -35.18 -4.25
CA MET A 121 -7.01 -35.40 -5.32
C MET A 121 -6.69 -36.65 -6.15
N LYS A 122 -5.41 -36.93 -6.40
CA LYS A 122 -4.99 -38.15 -7.12
C LYS A 122 -5.13 -39.42 -6.27
N THR A 123 -4.84 -39.36 -4.98
CA THR A 123 -4.90 -40.53 -4.10
C THR A 123 -6.31 -40.86 -3.62
N ASN A 124 -7.13 -39.84 -3.33
CA ASN A 124 -8.47 -39.98 -2.76
C ASN A 124 -9.45 -38.98 -3.41
N PRO A 125 -9.80 -39.17 -4.70
CA PRO A 125 -10.58 -38.21 -5.49
C PRO A 125 -11.99 -37.94 -4.94
N LEU A 126 -12.65 -38.97 -4.37
CA LEU A 126 -14.02 -38.88 -3.88
C LEU A 126 -14.20 -37.82 -2.78
N VAL A 127 -13.19 -37.63 -1.92
CA VAL A 127 -13.24 -36.62 -0.84
C VAL A 127 -13.29 -35.20 -1.39
N TYR A 128 -12.77 -34.97 -2.60
CA TYR A 128 -12.72 -33.67 -3.25
C TYR A 128 -13.86 -33.49 -4.28
N GLY A 129 -14.89 -34.35 -4.24
CA GLY A 129 -16.03 -34.28 -5.15
C GLY A 129 -15.70 -34.66 -6.59
N ILE A 130 -14.66 -35.48 -6.79
CA ILE A 130 -14.24 -35.98 -8.12
C ILE A 130 -14.76 -37.41 -8.26
N THR A 131 -15.57 -37.66 -9.29
CA THR A 131 -16.13 -39.01 -9.53
C THR A 131 -15.10 -39.92 -10.19
N TRP A 132 -15.27 -41.24 -10.05
CA TRP A 132 -14.38 -42.20 -10.71
C TRP A 132 -14.41 -42.08 -12.24
N GLU A 133 -15.55 -41.69 -12.82
CA GLU A 133 -15.68 -41.41 -14.25
C GLU A 133 -14.79 -40.24 -14.69
N GLU A 134 -14.76 -39.15 -13.92
CA GLU A 134 -13.87 -38.00 -14.16
C GLU A 134 -12.39 -38.42 -14.06
N VAL A 135 -12.04 -39.31 -13.13
CA VAL A 135 -10.67 -39.81 -12.99
C VAL A 135 -10.24 -40.68 -14.16
N ILE A 136 -11.14 -41.53 -14.68
CA ILE A 136 -10.87 -42.37 -15.84
C ILE A 136 -10.73 -41.51 -17.10
N GLY A 137 -11.54 -40.47 -17.25
CA GLY A 137 -11.49 -39.54 -18.37
C GLY A 137 -10.29 -38.60 -18.36
N ASP A 138 -9.80 -38.21 -17.17
CA ASP A 138 -8.60 -37.38 -17.00
C ASP A 138 -7.69 -37.90 -15.87
N PRO A 139 -6.85 -38.91 -16.16
CA PRO A 139 -5.88 -39.44 -15.18
C PRO A 139 -4.86 -38.39 -14.71
N SER A 140 -4.63 -37.35 -15.51
CA SER A 140 -3.69 -36.27 -15.19
C SER A 140 -4.27 -35.24 -14.21
N MET A 141 -5.61 -35.21 -14.07
CA MET A 141 -6.41 -34.22 -13.33
C MET A 141 -6.28 -32.77 -13.85
N GLY A 142 -5.68 -32.56 -15.03
CA GLY A 142 -5.43 -31.24 -15.58
C GLY A 142 -6.69 -30.46 -15.94
N ALA A 143 -7.73 -31.13 -16.45
CA ALA A 143 -9.02 -30.51 -16.76
C ALA A 143 -9.73 -30.04 -15.49
N LYS A 144 -9.70 -30.85 -14.42
CA LYS A 144 -10.29 -30.47 -13.13
C LYS A 144 -9.55 -29.31 -12.47
N GLN A 145 -8.22 -29.32 -12.49
CA GLN A 145 -7.40 -28.19 -12.03
C GLN A 145 -7.77 -26.90 -12.77
N ARG A 146 -7.87 -26.99 -14.10
CA ARG A 146 -8.24 -25.84 -14.93
C ARG A 146 -9.64 -25.31 -14.58
N SER A 147 -10.62 -26.18 -14.33
CA SER A 147 -11.95 -25.78 -13.88
C SER A 147 -11.87 -24.97 -12.59
N PHE A 148 -11.21 -25.49 -11.56
CA PHE A 148 -11.09 -24.80 -10.27
C PHE A 148 -10.40 -23.44 -10.38
N ILE A 149 -9.35 -23.33 -11.20
CA ILE A 149 -8.67 -22.06 -11.44
C ILE A 149 -9.58 -21.08 -12.19
N ILE A 150 -10.29 -21.52 -13.23
CA ILE A 150 -11.19 -20.64 -14.00
C ILE A 150 -12.34 -20.13 -13.11
N ASP A 151 -12.94 -21.00 -12.30
CA ASP A 151 -14.04 -20.62 -11.40
C ASP A 151 -13.56 -19.64 -10.31
N ALA A 152 -12.36 -19.86 -9.76
CA ALA A 152 -11.73 -18.92 -8.85
C ALA A 152 -11.42 -17.58 -9.53
N ALA A 153 -10.87 -17.60 -10.75
CA ALA A 153 -10.51 -16.41 -11.50
C ALA A 153 -11.75 -15.57 -11.86
N ARG A 154 -12.84 -16.20 -12.30
CA ARG A 154 -14.14 -15.54 -12.54
C ARG A 154 -14.70 -14.87 -11.29
N SER A 155 -14.62 -15.56 -10.16
CA SER A 155 -15.05 -14.99 -8.87
C SER A 155 -14.24 -13.75 -8.52
N LEU A 156 -12.91 -13.83 -8.63
CA LEU A 156 -12.00 -12.73 -8.32
C LEU A 156 -12.17 -11.53 -9.28
N ASP A 157 -12.48 -11.77 -10.55
CA ASP A 157 -12.78 -10.69 -11.52
C ASP A 157 -14.12 -10.01 -11.22
N LYS A 158 -15.16 -10.78 -10.86
CA LYS A 158 -16.45 -10.23 -10.39
C LYS A 158 -16.26 -9.32 -9.17
N ALA A 159 -15.42 -9.73 -8.22
CA ALA A 159 -15.09 -8.94 -7.04
C ALA A 159 -14.06 -7.81 -7.29
N LYS A 160 -13.65 -7.57 -8.55
CA LYS A 160 -12.68 -6.54 -8.96
C LYS A 160 -11.29 -6.68 -8.31
N MET A 161 -10.96 -7.85 -7.76
CA MET A 161 -9.64 -8.14 -7.16
C MET A 161 -8.58 -8.47 -8.22
N MET A 162 -9.02 -8.96 -9.37
CA MET A 162 -8.19 -9.29 -10.52
C MET A 162 -8.95 -8.90 -11.79
N ARG A 163 -8.27 -8.73 -12.92
CA ARG A 163 -8.88 -8.77 -14.25
C ARG A 163 -8.51 -10.07 -14.93
N TYR A 164 -9.52 -10.81 -15.37
CA TYR A 164 -9.34 -12.08 -16.06
C TYR A 164 -9.82 -11.95 -17.52
N ASP A 165 -8.92 -12.13 -18.48
CA ASP A 165 -9.29 -12.21 -19.88
C ASP A 165 -9.50 -13.69 -20.27
N GLU A 166 -10.76 -14.08 -20.45
CA GLU A 166 -11.12 -15.47 -20.79
C GLU A 166 -10.54 -15.93 -22.12
N LYS A 167 -10.27 -15.02 -23.07
CA LYS A 167 -9.76 -15.38 -24.40
C LYS A 167 -8.28 -15.76 -24.35
N SER A 168 -7.46 -14.90 -23.73
CA SER A 168 -6.03 -15.15 -23.58
C SER A 168 -5.71 -16.10 -22.42
N GLY A 169 -6.59 -16.17 -21.41
CA GLY A 169 -6.33 -16.86 -20.15
C GLY A 169 -5.38 -16.10 -19.23
N ASN A 170 -5.16 -14.80 -19.47
CA ASN A 170 -4.25 -13.96 -18.70
C ASN A 170 -4.94 -13.30 -17.51
N PHE A 171 -4.15 -13.08 -16.46
CA PHE A 171 -4.52 -12.41 -15.23
C PHE A 171 -3.80 -11.07 -15.13
N TYR A 172 -4.52 -10.02 -14.73
CA TYR A 172 -3.95 -8.74 -14.38
C TYR A 172 -4.34 -8.38 -12.96
N CYS A 173 -3.34 -8.13 -12.11
CA CYS A 173 -3.59 -7.73 -10.73
C CYS A 173 -4.23 -6.33 -10.69
N THR A 174 -5.24 -6.13 -9.84
CA THR A 174 -5.76 -4.80 -9.52
C THR A 174 -5.19 -4.32 -8.19
N GLU A 175 -5.21 -3.01 -7.94
CA GLU A 175 -4.80 -2.47 -6.63
C GLU A 175 -5.65 -3.04 -5.49
N LEU A 176 -6.94 -3.32 -5.72
CA LEU A 176 -7.80 -3.96 -4.72
C LEU A 176 -7.32 -5.38 -4.37
N GLY A 177 -6.98 -6.20 -5.38
CA GLY A 177 -6.42 -7.53 -5.14
C GLY A 177 -5.07 -7.49 -4.45
N ARG A 178 -4.23 -6.51 -4.81
CA ARG A 178 -2.94 -6.27 -4.17
C ARG A 178 -3.11 -5.94 -2.68
N ILE A 179 -4.01 -5.01 -2.35
CA ILE A 179 -4.34 -4.64 -0.97
C ILE A 179 -4.87 -5.85 -0.20
N ALA A 180 -5.84 -6.57 -0.76
CA ALA A 180 -6.42 -7.75 -0.12
C ALA A 180 -5.36 -8.82 0.19
N SER A 181 -4.41 -9.05 -0.73
CA SER A 181 -3.28 -9.96 -0.50
C SER A 181 -2.33 -9.45 0.59
N HIS A 182 -1.96 -8.17 0.58
CA HIS A 182 -1.02 -7.60 1.56
C HIS A 182 -1.59 -7.62 2.99
N PHE A 183 -2.90 -7.43 3.15
CA PHE A 183 -3.57 -7.41 4.45
C PHE A 183 -4.31 -8.70 4.79
N TYR A 184 -4.10 -9.77 4.01
CA TYR A 184 -4.70 -11.10 4.23
C TYR A 184 -6.23 -11.06 4.37
N LEU A 185 -6.90 -10.21 3.59
CA LEU A 185 -8.36 -10.15 3.57
C LEU A 185 -8.95 -11.33 2.82
N GLN A 186 -10.06 -11.85 3.33
CA GLN A 186 -10.84 -12.88 2.64
C GLN A 186 -11.59 -12.30 1.44
N TYR A 187 -11.67 -13.06 0.35
CA TYR A 187 -12.42 -12.74 -0.87
C TYR A 187 -13.84 -12.26 -0.57
N SER A 188 -14.56 -12.99 0.29
CA SER A 188 -15.95 -12.70 0.64
C SER A 188 -16.09 -11.37 1.37
N SER A 189 -15.11 -10.97 2.17
CA SER A 189 -15.12 -9.66 2.85
C SER A 189 -14.89 -8.51 1.87
N VAL A 190 -14.04 -8.72 0.87
CA VAL A 190 -13.84 -7.73 -0.22
C VAL A 190 -15.11 -7.57 -1.06
N GLU A 191 -15.88 -8.64 -1.29
CA GLU A 191 -17.20 -8.57 -1.93
C GLU A 191 -18.15 -7.69 -1.10
N THR A 192 -18.24 -7.92 0.21
CA THR A 192 -19.04 -7.08 1.14
C THR A 192 -18.60 -5.61 1.12
N TYR A 193 -17.31 -5.32 1.17
CA TYR A 193 -16.81 -3.94 1.14
C TYR A 193 -17.10 -3.25 -0.19
N ASN A 194 -17.04 -3.97 -1.31
CA ASN A 194 -17.37 -3.38 -2.61
C ASN A 194 -18.84 -2.96 -2.71
N GLU A 195 -19.74 -3.61 -1.98
CA GLU A 195 -21.16 -3.29 -1.92
C GLU A 195 -21.46 -2.18 -0.91
N MET A 196 -20.85 -2.22 0.28
CA MET A 196 -21.16 -1.32 1.40
C MET A 196 -20.36 0.00 1.40
N LEU A 197 -19.14 0.02 0.87
CA LEU A 197 -18.22 1.16 0.98
C LEU A 197 -18.64 2.31 0.03
N ARG A 198 -18.99 3.46 0.62
CA ARG A 198 -19.45 4.67 -0.08
C ARG A 198 -18.45 5.83 0.09
N ARG A 199 -18.55 6.84 -0.78
CA ARG A 199 -17.71 8.06 -0.72
C ARG A 199 -17.85 8.85 0.58
N HIS A 200 -19.02 8.81 1.21
CA HIS A 200 -19.27 9.43 2.50
C HIS A 200 -20.01 8.43 3.38
N MET A 201 -19.50 8.21 4.59
CA MET A 201 -20.08 7.32 5.60
C MET A 201 -19.84 7.91 6.98
N SER A 202 -20.77 7.68 7.90
CA SER A 202 -20.55 8.05 9.31
C SER A 202 -19.63 7.05 10.02
N GLU A 203 -19.09 7.47 11.16
CA GLU A 203 -18.29 6.61 12.06
C GLU A 203 -19.01 5.30 12.43
N SER A 204 -20.31 5.39 12.77
CA SER A 204 -21.15 4.23 13.09
C SER A 204 -21.35 3.30 11.89
N GLU A 205 -21.44 3.84 10.67
CA GLU A 205 -21.55 3.05 9.45
C GLU A 205 -20.25 2.32 9.10
N VAL A 206 -19.10 2.93 9.36
CA VAL A 206 -17.79 2.29 9.16
C VAL A 206 -17.62 1.10 10.10
N ILE A 207 -17.90 1.26 11.40
CA ILE A 207 -17.83 0.14 12.35
C ILE A 207 -18.83 -0.96 11.96
N ASN A 208 -20.05 -0.59 11.58
CA ASN A 208 -21.04 -1.56 11.15
C ASN A 208 -20.59 -2.32 9.88
N MET A 209 -19.97 -1.66 8.91
CA MET A 209 -19.40 -2.33 7.72
C MET A 209 -18.33 -3.34 8.10
N VAL A 210 -17.43 -2.99 9.02
CA VAL A 210 -16.38 -3.89 9.53
C VAL A 210 -16.99 -5.03 10.35
N ALA A 211 -18.14 -4.84 10.98
CA ALA A 211 -18.85 -5.93 11.63
C ALA A 211 -19.43 -6.96 10.64
N HIS A 212 -19.55 -6.63 9.35
CA HIS A 212 -20.02 -7.54 8.29
C HIS A 212 -18.88 -8.32 7.61
N SER A 213 -17.63 -8.16 8.06
CA SER A 213 -16.49 -8.89 7.54
C SER A 213 -16.63 -10.41 7.76
N SER A 214 -16.27 -11.19 6.75
CA SER A 214 -16.35 -12.67 6.78
C SER A 214 -15.37 -13.28 7.77
N GLU A 215 -14.32 -12.55 8.16
CA GLU A 215 -13.46 -12.91 9.29
C GLU A 215 -14.25 -13.20 10.58
N PHE A 216 -15.41 -12.56 10.75
CA PHE A 216 -16.27 -12.65 11.92
C PHE A 216 -17.53 -13.49 11.68
N GLU A 217 -17.60 -14.22 10.56
CA GLU A 217 -18.78 -14.98 10.16
C GLU A 217 -19.21 -16.04 11.19
N ASN A 218 -18.24 -16.62 11.90
CA ASN A 218 -18.55 -17.66 12.86
C ASN A 218 -18.97 -17.12 14.23
N ILE A 219 -18.90 -15.81 14.50
CA ILE A 219 -19.33 -15.27 15.80
C ILE A 219 -20.86 -15.41 15.94
N VAL A 220 -21.29 -15.95 17.08
CA VAL A 220 -22.71 -16.17 17.40
C VAL A 220 -23.10 -15.37 18.64
N VAL A 221 -24.35 -14.89 18.67
CA VAL A 221 -24.94 -14.23 19.85
C VAL A 221 -25.52 -15.29 20.76
N ARG A 222 -25.24 -15.20 22.07
CA ARG A 222 -25.73 -16.15 23.07
C ARG A 222 -26.60 -15.46 24.09
N GLU A 223 -27.63 -16.15 24.59
CA GLU A 223 -28.60 -15.58 25.52
C GLU A 223 -27.94 -15.18 26.85
N GLU A 224 -26.99 -15.99 27.34
CA GLU A 224 -26.26 -15.73 28.59
C GLU A 224 -25.36 -14.48 28.56
N GLU A 225 -25.11 -13.93 27.37
CA GLU A 225 -24.25 -12.75 27.16
C GLU A 225 -25.08 -11.46 26.97
N GLN A 226 -26.40 -11.55 26.80
CA GLN A 226 -27.23 -10.41 26.37
C GLN A 226 -27.26 -9.27 27.38
N ASP A 227 -27.44 -9.57 28.67
CA ASP A 227 -27.49 -8.55 29.73
C ASP A 227 -26.17 -7.78 29.85
N GLU A 228 -25.04 -8.49 29.68
CA GLU A 228 -23.71 -7.87 29.67
C GLU A 228 -23.52 -7.01 28.42
N LEU A 229 -23.92 -7.49 27.23
CA LEU A 229 -23.86 -6.72 25.98
C LEU A 229 -24.72 -5.46 26.03
N GLU A 230 -25.91 -5.51 26.62
CA GLU A 230 -26.76 -4.32 26.85
C GLU A 230 -26.07 -3.31 27.77
N THR A 231 -25.45 -3.79 28.84
CA THR A 231 -24.73 -2.94 29.80
C THR A 231 -23.51 -2.28 29.14
N LEU A 232 -22.75 -3.04 28.35
CA LEU A 232 -21.60 -2.54 27.60
C LEU A 232 -22.01 -1.54 26.53
N ALA A 233 -23.09 -1.81 25.80
CA ALA A 233 -23.62 -0.90 24.78
C ALA A 233 -24.02 0.46 25.37
N ARG A 234 -24.56 0.50 26.59
CA ARG A 234 -24.95 1.76 27.26
C ARG A 234 -23.77 2.51 27.89
N LYS A 235 -22.77 1.80 28.41
CA LYS A 235 -21.69 2.41 29.21
C LYS A 235 -20.40 2.68 28.42
N ALA A 236 -20.07 1.82 27.46
CA ALA A 236 -18.75 1.78 26.83
C ALA A 236 -18.75 2.10 25.33
N CYS A 237 -19.91 2.16 24.68
CA CYS A 237 -20.04 2.46 23.26
C CYS A 237 -20.46 3.92 23.04
N PRO A 238 -19.56 4.80 22.58
CA PRO A 238 -19.92 6.19 22.25
C PRO A 238 -20.73 6.29 20.95
N LEU A 239 -20.68 5.28 20.08
CA LEU A 239 -21.33 5.30 18.76
C LEU A 239 -22.57 4.41 18.74
N GLU A 240 -23.56 4.84 17.96
CA GLU A 240 -24.80 4.10 17.77
C GLU A 240 -24.52 2.70 17.16
N VAL A 241 -25.03 1.67 17.82
CA VAL A 241 -24.92 0.27 17.39
C VAL A 241 -26.13 -0.09 16.54
N LYS A 242 -25.96 -0.10 15.22
CA LYS A 242 -26.98 -0.59 14.29
C LYS A 242 -27.24 -2.09 14.56
N GLY A 243 -28.51 -2.48 14.65
CA GLY A 243 -28.92 -3.86 14.93
C GLY A 243 -29.05 -4.22 16.42
N GLY A 244 -28.48 -3.42 17.33
CA GLY A 244 -28.57 -3.66 18.78
C GLY A 244 -27.78 -4.89 19.26
N PRO A 245 -27.86 -5.24 20.55
CA PRO A 245 -27.05 -6.32 21.15
C PRO A 245 -27.52 -7.74 20.80
N THR A 246 -28.72 -7.88 20.25
CA THR A 246 -29.31 -9.17 19.86
C THR A 246 -28.85 -9.61 18.47
N ASP A 247 -28.49 -8.68 17.60
CA ASP A 247 -27.96 -8.97 16.28
C ASP A 247 -26.48 -9.34 16.34
N LYS A 248 -26.06 -10.24 15.44
CA LYS A 248 -24.66 -10.69 15.35
C LYS A 248 -23.73 -9.54 14.99
N HIS A 249 -24.08 -8.71 14.01
CA HIS A 249 -23.25 -7.58 13.60
C HIS A 249 -23.26 -6.48 14.66
N GLY A 250 -24.37 -6.32 15.38
CA GLY A 250 -24.45 -5.48 16.56
C GLY A 250 -23.54 -5.93 17.70
N LYS A 251 -23.50 -7.24 18.03
CA LYS A 251 -22.53 -7.81 18.99
C LYS A 251 -21.09 -7.48 18.59
N ILE A 252 -20.71 -7.73 17.33
CA ILE A 252 -19.35 -7.45 16.84
C ILE A 252 -19.05 -5.95 16.94
N SER A 253 -19.98 -5.09 16.56
CA SER A 253 -19.86 -3.63 16.67
C SER A 253 -19.63 -3.19 18.13
N ILE A 254 -20.38 -3.74 19.09
CA ILE A 254 -20.19 -3.47 20.52
C ILE A 254 -18.78 -3.89 20.95
N LEU A 255 -18.33 -5.09 20.59
CA LEU A 255 -17.02 -5.59 20.98
C LEU A 255 -15.86 -4.77 20.39
N ILE A 256 -16.00 -4.26 19.16
CA ILE A 256 -15.05 -3.30 18.56
C ILE A 256 -14.96 -2.03 19.41
N GLN A 257 -16.12 -1.46 19.78
CA GLN A 257 -16.15 -0.23 20.58
C GLN A 257 -15.60 -0.45 22.00
N VAL A 258 -15.96 -1.57 22.64
CA VAL A 258 -15.44 -1.98 23.96
C VAL A 258 -13.91 -2.13 23.93
N PHE A 259 -13.37 -2.66 22.84
CA PHE A 259 -11.93 -2.79 22.65
C PHE A 259 -11.21 -1.42 22.59
N ILE A 260 -11.77 -0.46 21.86
CA ILE A 260 -11.23 0.91 21.77
C ILE A 260 -11.38 1.64 23.12
N SER A 261 -12.52 1.47 23.79
CA SER A 261 -12.81 2.06 25.11
C SER A 261 -12.03 1.43 26.27
N ARG A 262 -11.41 0.26 26.07
CA ARG A 262 -10.73 -0.53 27.12
C ARG A 262 -11.65 -0.89 28.29
N ALA A 263 -12.94 -1.12 28.00
CA ALA A 263 -13.90 -1.55 29.01
C ALA A 263 -13.63 -2.99 29.46
N SER A 264 -13.92 -3.28 30.73
CA SER A 264 -13.83 -4.63 31.29
C SER A 264 -14.99 -5.50 30.79
N VAL A 265 -14.67 -6.74 30.46
CA VAL A 265 -15.63 -7.78 30.05
C VAL A 265 -15.53 -8.90 31.08
N ASP A 266 -16.66 -9.28 31.65
CA ASP A 266 -16.78 -10.25 32.74
C ASP A 266 -16.89 -11.68 32.17
N SER A 267 -17.69 -11.86 31.11
CA SER A 267 -17.85 -13.17 30.50
C SER A 267 -16.61 -13.62 29.71
N SER A 268 -16.14 -14.83 30.01
CA SER A 268 -14.97 -15.43 29.35
C SER A 268 -15.17 -15.70 27.85
N SER A 269 -16.41 -15.95 27.40
CA SER A 269 -16.73 -16.14 25.99
C SER A 269 -16.65 -14.82 25.23
N LEU A 270 -17.24 -13.75 25.77
CA LEU A 270 -17.14 -12.40 25.21
C LEU A 270 -15.71 -11.89 25.18
N HIS A 271 -14.91 -12.17 26.22
CA HIS A 271 -13.49 -11.84 26.23
C HIS A 271 -12.74 -12.53 25.08
N SER A 272 -13.02 -13.81 24.84
CA SER A 272 -12.41 -14.58 23.76
C SER A 272 -12.83 -14.05 22.38
N ASP A 273 -14.10 -13.69 22.21
CA ASP A 273 -14.63 -13.08 20.99
C ASP A 273 -14.00 -11.70 20.73
N ALA A 274 -13.90 -10.84 21.75
CA ALA A 274 -13.26 -9.53 21.67
C ALA A 274 -11.78 -9.65 21.29
N GLN A 275 -11.06 -10.63 21.86
CA GLN A 275 -9.67 -10.87 21.52
C GLN A 275 -9.53 -11.33 20.06
N TYR A 276 -10.40 -12.23 19.59
CA TYR A 276 -10.41 -12.67 18.20
C TYR A 276 -10.67 -11.52 17.22
N ILE A 277 -11.66 -10.67 17.52
CA ILE A 277 -11.95 -9.46 16.73
C ILE A 277 -10.72 -8.55 16.68
N SER A 278 -10.09 -8.28 17.84
CA SER A 278 -8.93 -7.38 17.92
C SER A 278 -7.73 -7.81 17.08
N GLN A 279 -7.53 -9.11 16.88
CA GLN A 279 -6.42 -9.64 16.07
C GLN A 279 -6.59 -9.35 14.58
N SER A 280 -7.82 -9.25 14.09
CA SER A 280 -8.11 -8.97 12.67
C SER A 280 -8.49 -7.51 12.41
N LEU A 281 -8.97 -6.79 13.42
CA LEU A 281 -9.49 -5.43 13.26
C LEU A 281 -8.46 -4.45 12.67
N GLY A 282 -7.22 -4.45 13.19
CA GLY A 282 -6.18 -3.54 12.71
C GLY A 282 -5.85 -3.72 11.22
N ARG A 283 -5.70 -4.97 10.76
CA ARG A 283 -5.43 -5.25 9.33
C ARG A 283 -6.62 -4.92 8.44
N ILE A 284 -7.86 -5.16 8.90
CA ILE A 284 -9.08 -4.84 8.15
C ILE A 284 -9.21 -3.33 7.97
N MET A 285 -9.12 -2.58 9.07
CA MET A 285 -9.21 -1.11 9.04
C MET A 285 -8.13 -0.52 8.15
N ARG A 286 -6.89 -1.03 8.24
CA ARG A 286 -5.80 -0.55 7.40
C ARG A 286 -6.00 -0.85 5.93
N ALA A 287 -6.54 -2.01 5.60
CA ALA A 287 -6.87 -2.35 4.21
C ALA A 287 -7.96 -1.43 3.65
N LEU A 288 -9.01 -1.13 4.42
CA LEU A 288 -10.06 -0.19 4.03
C LEU A 288 -9.52 1.22 3.80
N PHE A 289 -8.65 1.70 4.70
CA PHE A 289 -7.93 2.96 4.53
C PHE A 289 -7.16 2.98 3.19
N GLU A 290 -6.39 1.94 2.89
CA GLU A 290 -5.58 1.86 1.67
C GLU A 290 -6.48 1.82 0.41
N ILE A 291 -7.65 1.17 0.48
CA ILE A 291 -8.65 1.16 -0.59
C ILE A 291 -9.17 2.58 -0.86
N CYS A 292 -9.55 3.31 0.19
CA CYS A 292 -10.05 4.69 0.07
C CYS A 292 -8.97 5.64 -0.46
N LEU A 293 -7.73 5.48 0.00
CA LEU A 293 -6.58 6.27 -0.47
C LEU A 293 -6.35 6.07 -1.97
N ARG A 294 -6.40 4.82 -2.47
CA ARG A 294 -6.23 4.51 -3.91
C ARG A 294 -7.43 4.95 -4.76
N ARG A 295 -8.63 4.99 -4.18
CA ARG A 295 -9.82 5.55 -4.83
C ARG A 295 -9.82 7.08 -4.85
N GLY A 296 -8.98 7.70 -4.02
CA GLY A 296 -8.81 9.15 -3.94
C GLY A 296 -9.91 9.88 -3.18
N TRP A 297 -10.62 9.22 -2.27
CA TRP A 297 -11.69 9.85 -1.45
C TRP A 297 -11.10 10.49 -0.21
N SER A 298 -11.12 11.81 -0.09
CA SER A 298 -10.34 12.53 0.92
C SER A 298 -10.90 12.38 2.33
N GLU A 299 -12.20 12.65 2.49
CA GLU A 299 -12.89 12.58 3.77
C GLU A 299 -12.81 11.17 4.37
N MET A 300 -13.17 10.15 3.56
CA MET A 300 -13.15 8.75 4.01
C MET A 300 -11.74 8.24 4.29
N THR A 301 -10.74 8.68 3.54
CA THR A 301 -9.34 8.33 3.82
C THR A 301 -8.90 8.90 5.17
N SER A 302 -9.26 10.15 5.45
CA SER A 302 -8.94 10.80 6.74
C SER A 302 -9.64 10.08 7.90
N LEU A 303 -10.95 9.82 7.77
CA LEU A 303 -11.74 9.10 8.75
C LEU A 303 -11.19 7.70 9.04
N LEU A 304 -10.93 6.90 8.01
CA LEU A 304 -10.41 5.54 8.19
C LEU A 304 -9.00 5.53 8.78
N LEU A 305 -8.14 6.49 8.41
CA LEU A 305 -6.81 6.63 9.00
C LEU A 305 -6.88 6.96 10.48
N GLU A 306 -7.79 7.85 10.88
CA GLU A 306 -8.02 8.20 12.27
C GLU A 306 -8.49 6.98 13.08
N TYR A 307 -9.43 6.21 12.55
CA TYR A 307 -9.90 4.99 13.20
C TYR A 307 -8.87 3.85 13.21
N CYS A 308 -7.99 3.75 12.20
CA CYS A 308 -6.84 2.84 12.27
C CYS A 308 -5.99 3.13 13.51
N LYS A 309 -5.67 4.41 13.73
CA LYS A 309 -4.89 4.83 14.90
C LYS A 309 -5.68 4.63 16.20
N ALA A 310 -6.99 4.87 16.19
CA ALA A 310 -7.85 4.66 17.34
C ALA A 310 -7.86 3.20 17.80
N VAL A 311 -7.93 2.27 16.85
CA VAL A 311 -7.83 0.82 17.10
C VAL A 311 -6.44 0.45 17.62
N ASP A 312 -5.37 0.92 16.99
CA ASP A 312 -4.00 0.58 17.37
C ASP A 312 -3.63 1.13 18.75
N ARG A 313 -4.07 2.34 19.08
CA ARG A 313 -3.80 3.01 20.37
C ARG A 313 -4.83 2.69 21.45
N LYS A 314 -6.00 2.16 21.08
CA LYS A 314 -7.17 1.98 21.94
C LYS A 314 -7.56 3.29 22.62
N ILE A 315 -7.73 4.33 21.82
CA ILE A 315 -8.09 5.69 22.23
C ILE A 315 -9.05 6.24 21.19
N TRP A 316 -10.16 6.83 21.62
CA TRP A 316 -11.12 7.45 20.71
C TRP A 316 -10.62 8.79 20.16
N PRO A 317 -10.97 9.13 18.91
CA PRO A 317 -10.63 10.42 18.29
C PRO A 317 -11.15 11.66 19.05
N HIS A 318 -12.27 11.56 19.76
CA HIS A 318 -12.80 12.70 20.50
C HIS A 318 -12.11 12.93 21.86
N LEU A 319 -11.17 12.06 22.27
CA LEU A 319 -10.45 12.17 23.55
C LEU A 319 -9.17 12.98 23.39
N HIS A 320 -8.63 13.45 24.51
CA HIS A 320 -7.47 14.33 24.48
C HIS A 320 -6.21 13.61 23.92
N PRO A 321 -5.45 14.22 23.00
CA PRO A 321 -4.30 13.58 22.34
C PRO A 321 -3.22 13.05 23.29
N LEU A 322 -3.04 13.71 24.45
CA LEU A 322 -2.09 13.29 25.49
C LEU A 322 -2.44 11.95 26.15
N ARG A 323 -3.64 11.38 25.92
CA ARG A 323 -3.93 9.99 26.32
C ARG A 323 -2.97 8.98 25.68
N GLN A 324 -2.30 9.33 24.59
CA GLN A 324 -1.25 8.51 23.99
C GLN A 324 -0.01 8.35 24.90
N PHE A 325 0.08 9.13 25.99
CA PHE A 325 1.07 9.03 27.07
C PHE A 325 0.46 8.52 28.40
N ASP A 326 -0.62 7.73 28.34
CA ASP A 326 -1.35 7.18 29.49
C ASP A 326 -0.50 6.50 30.58
N ARG A 327 0.69 5.97 30.23
CA ARG A 327 1.62 5.35 31.18
C ARG A 327 2.36 6.36 32.06
N ASP A 328 2.52 7.59 31.58
CA ASP A 328 3.33 8.60 32.25
C ASP A 328 2.49 9.77 32.80
N ILE A 329 1.31 10.05 32.21
CA ILE A 329 0.39 11.09 32.67
C ILE A 329 -0.77 10.43 33.43
N SER A 330 -1.08 10.92 34.63
CA SER A 330 -2.16 10.34 35.44
C SER A 330 -3.55 10.55 34.79
N PRO A 331 -4.48 9.59 34.94
CA PRO A 331 -5.84 9.72 34.41
C PRO A 331 -6.59 10.97 34.91
N GLU A 332 -6.31 11.42 36.14
CA GLU A 332 -6.93 12.64 36.71
C GLU A 332 -6.54 13.91 35.95
N ILE A 333 -5.29 14.01 35.48
CA ILE A 333 -4.83 15.16 34.70
C ILE A 333 -5.50 15.16 33.34
N LEU A 334 -5.53 14.00 32.69
CA LEU A 334 -6.19 13.83 31.39
C LEU A 334 -7.67 14.20 31.46
N TRP A 335 -8.38 13.73 32.49
CA TRP A 335 -9.79 14.06 32.69
C TRP A 335 -10.02 15.56 32.91
N LYS A 336 -9.17 16.24 33.68
CA LYS A 336 -9.26 17.69 33.87
C LYS A 336 -8.97 18.50 32.59
N LEU A 337 -8.07 18.02 31.73
CA LEU A 337 -7.81 18.64 30.43
C LEU A 337 -9.02 18.49 29.51
N GLU A 338 -9.65 17.30 29.53
CA GLU A 338 -10.88 17.00 28.76
C GLU A 338 -12.09 17.78 29.27
N GLU A 339 -12.30 17.86 30.58
CA GLU A 339 -13.38 18.63 31.20
C GLU A 339 -13.34 20.12 30.80
N ARG A 340 -12.14 20.66 30.60
CA ARG A 340 -11.92 22.05 30.20
C ARG A 340 -11.84 22.26 28.69
N ASN A 341 -11.93 21.19 27.91
CA ASN A 341 -11.84 21.19 26.45
C ASN A 341 -10.62 21.97 25.93
N VAL A 342 -9.46 21.69 26.51
CA VAL A 342 -8.20 22.36 26.14
C VAL A 342 -7.53 21.56 25.03
N ASP A 343 -7.18 22.23 23.94
CA ASP A 343 -6.52 21.67 22.77
C ASP A 343 -4.98 21.70 22.90
N LEU A 344 -4.32 20.88 22.07
CA LEU A 344 -2.86 20.78 22.06
C LEU A 344 -2.17 22.11 21.71
N ASP A 345 -2.73 22.86 20.76
CA ASP A 345 -2.15 24.11 20.28
C ASP A 345 -2.13 25.16 21.40
N ARG A 346 -3.24 25.30 22.12
CA ARG A 346 -3.30 26.14 23.32
C ARG A 346 -2.33 25.69 24.41
N LEU A 347 -2.16 24.39 24.66
CA LEU A 347 -1.14 23.89 25.60
C LEU A 347 0.29 24.20 25.12
N TYR A 348 0.52 24.24 23.82
CA TYR A 348 1.81 24.59 23.23
C TYR A 348 2.15 26.06 23.46
N GLU A 349 1.16 26.96 23.51
CA GLU A 349 1.36 28.38 23.80
C GLU A 349 1.45 28.69 25.31
N MET A 350 0.73 27.95 26.16
CA MET A 350 0.65 28.23 27.60
C MET A 350 1.97 27.97 28.35
N GLU A 351 2.27 28.77 29.37
CA GLU A 351 3.43 28.55 30.25
C GLU A 351 3.19 27.42 31.26
N GLU A 352 4.27 26.83 31.79
CA GLU A 352 4.20 25.70 32.73
C GLU A 352 3.32 26.00 33.96
N ASN A 353 3.39 27.24 34.47
CA ASN A 353 2.63 27.69 35.64
C ASN A 353 1.13 27.80 35.33
N ASP A 354 0.78 28.28 34.14
CA ASP A 354 -0.61 28.45 33.72
C ASP A 354 -1.27 27.09 33.49
N ILE A 355 -0.53 26.14 32.90
CA ILE A 355 -0.99 24.76 32.76
C ILE A 355 -1.21 24.15 34.14
N GLY A 356 -0.28 24.36 35.08
CA GLY A 356 -0.40 23.89 36.46
C GLY A 356 -1.62 24.45 37.19
N ALA A 357 -1.90 25.75 37.03
CA ALA A 357 -3.08 26.41 37.57
C ALA A 357 -4.38 25.89 36.93
N LEU A 358 -4.35 25.65 35.61
CA LEU A 358 -5.46 25.07 34.85
C LEU A 358 -5.83 23.70 35.39
N ILE A 359 -4.87 22.77 35.52
CA ILE A 359 -5.16 21.43 36.05
C ILE A 359 -5.34 21.40 37.58
N ARG A 360 -5.20 22.54 38.27
CA ARG A 360 -5.17 22.65 39.75
C ARG A 360 -4.12 21.73 40.39
N PHE A 361 -3.01 21.50 39.68
CA PHE A 361 -1.83 20.76 40.15
C PHE A 361 -0.58 21.52 39.70
N SER A 362 -0.22 22.57 40.45
CA SER A 362 0.85 23.50 40.08
C SER A 362 2.18 22.81 39.76
N HIS A 363 2.54 21.75 40.49
CA HIS A 363 3.79 21.01 40.26
C HIS A 363 3.79 20.12 39.00
N GLN A 364 2.62 19.76 38.47
CA GLN A 364 2.50 18.86 37.31
C GLN A 364 2.34 19.61 35.97
N GLY A 365 2.22 20.94 36.00
CA GLY A 365 2.18 21.75 34.77
C GLY A 365 3.43 21.58 33.91
N ARG A 366 4.61 21.50 34.54
CA ARG A 366 5.89 21.20 33.88
C ARG A 366 5.89 19.85 33.17
N LEU A 367 5.31 18.82 33.79
CA LEU A 367 5.22 17.48 33.22
C LEU A 367 4.38 17.54 31.93
N VAL A 368 3.17 18.13 32.00
CA VAL A 368 2.29 18.29 30.85
C VAL A 368 2.98 19.06 29.72
N LYS A 369 3.63 20.20 30.02
CA LYS A 369 4.38 20.99 29.02
C LYS A 369 5.48 20.16 28.35
N GLN A 370 6.20 19.37 29.13
CA GLN A 370 7.25 18.50 28.60
C GLN A 370 6.69 17.45 27.63
N TYR A 371 5.55 16.83 27.95
CA TYR A 371 4.90 15.84 27.07
C TYR A 371 4.26 16.46 25.83
N VAL A 372 3.75 17.68 25.94
CA VAL A 372 3.31 18.48 24.78
C VAL A 372 4.50 18.71 23.83
N GLY A 373 5.68 19.04 24.36
CA GLY A 373 6.91 19.17 23.56
C GLY A 373 7.43 17.84 22.96
N TYR A 374 6.98 16.68 23.47
CA TYR A 374 7.26 15.37 22.87
C TYR A 374 6.23 14.97 21.83
N PHE A 375 5.11 15.67 21.70
CA PHE A 375 4.08 15.31 20.75
C PHE A 375 4.56 15.61 19.32
N PRO A 376 4.48 14.66 18.37
CA PRO A 376 4.99 14.88 17.02
C PRO A 376 4.24 15.99 16.29
N HIS A 377 4.96 17.04 15.87
CA HIS A 377 4.43 18.15 15.08
C HIS A 377 5.38 18.46 13.91
N VAL A 378 4.83 18.76 12.73
CA VAL A 378 5.61 19.11 11.53
C VAL A 378 5.04 20.37 10.89
N ASN A 379 5.85 21.41 10.81
CA ASN A 379 5.48 22.61 10.11
C ASN A 379 5.70 22.45 8.60
N LEU A 380 4.74 22.90 7.81
CA LEU A 380 4.72 22.77 6.36
C LEU A 380 4.82 24.15 5.72
N SER A 381 5.71 24.29 4.75
CA SER A 381 5.73 25.45 3.86
C SER A 381 5.90 24.97 2.43
N ALA A 382 5.07 25.46 1.51
CA ALA A 382 5.14 25.05 0.11
C ALA A 382 5.26 26.26 -0.82
N SER A 383 6.09 26.11 -1.85
CA SER A 383 6.12 27.04 -2.99
C SER A 383 5.61 26.34 -4.24
N VAL A 384 4.70 26.99 -4.96
CA VAL A 384 4.06 26.42 -6.15
C VAL A 384 4.52 27.16 -7.39
N SER A 385 4.90 26.42 -8.42
CA SER A 385 5.35 26.94 -9.71
C SER A 385 4.61 26.24 -10.84
N PRO A 386 3.95 26.97 -11.77
CA PRO A 386 3.25 26.34 -12.87
C PRO A 386 4.25 25.84 -13.92
N ILE A 387 4.18 24.55 -14.26
CA ILE A 387 4.95 23.97 -15.37
C ILE A 387 4.18 24.19 -16.67
N THR A 388 2.90 23.83 -16.66
CA THR A 388 1.95 24.01 -17.77
C THR A 388 0.66 24.59 -17.20
N ARG A 389 -0.36 24.82 -18.05
CA ARG A 389 -1.69 25.21 -17.59
C ARG A 389 -2.43 24.11 -16.82
N THR A 390 -1.97 22.86 -16.93
CA THR A 390 -2.63 21.69 -16.33
C THR A 390 -1.80 21.04 -15.23
N VAL A 391 -0.53 21.45 -15.05
CA VAL A 391 0.39 20.83 -14.09
C VAL A 391 1.15 21.90 -13.33
N LEU A 392 1.04 21.83 -12.01
CA LEU A 392 1.81 22.64 -11.08
C LEU A 392 2.87 21.79 -10.40
N LYS A 393 4.06 22.36 -10.23
CA LYS A 393 5.10 21.80 -9.37
C LYS A 393 4.97 22.39 -7.98
N VAL A 394 4.89 21.52 -6.99
CA VAL A 394 4.89 21.88 -5.57
C VAL A 394 6.23 21.48 -4.98
N ASP A 395 6.94 22.47 -4.44
CA ASP A 395 8.13 22.29 -3.63
C ASP A 395 7.72 22.48 -2.16
N LEU A 396 7.52 21.36 -1.45
CA LEU A 396 7.15 21.29 -0.04
C LEU A 396 8.41 21.20 0.84
N LEU A 397 8.46 22.02 1.89
CA LEU A 397 9.48 22.02 2.92
C LEU A 397 8.84 21.60 4.25
N ILE A 398 9.30 20.48 4.79
CA ILE A 398 8.80 19.87 6.03
C ILE A 398 9.81 20.13 7.13
N THR A 399 9.39 20.84 8.18
CA THR A 399 10.21 21.19 9.34
C THR A 399 9.66 20.53 10.60
N PRO A 400 10.35 19.56 11.21
CA PRO A 400 9.90 18.92 12.44
C PRO A 400 10.07 19.85 13.65
N GLU A 401 8.99 20.09 14.39
CA GLU A 401 8.94 21.00 15.54
C GLU A 401 8.53 20.25 16.82
N PHE A 402 9.34 19.27 17.22
CA PHE A 402 9.13 18.53 18.47
C PHE A 402 10.43 17.90 18.99
N VAL A 403 10.45 17.55 20.27
CA VAL A 403 11.60 16.93 20.91
C VAL A 403 11.54 15.41 20.76
N TRP A 404 12.44 14.85 19.96
CA TRP A 404 12.53 13.41 19.75
C TRP A 404 12.93 12.64 21.01
N LYS A 405 12.13 11.62 21.35
CA LYS A 405 12.38 10.66 22.43
C LYS A 405 12.22 9.21 21.96
N ASP A 406 13.31 8.44 22.02
CA ASP A 406 13.35 7.07 21.48
C ASP A 406 12.29 6.15 22.11
N ARG A 407 11.96 6.33 23.40
CA ARG A 407 10.92 5.57 24.10
C ARG A 407 9.52 5.69 23.45
N HIS A 408 9.20 6.85 22.89
CA HIS A 408 7.87 7.12 22.30
C HIS A 408 7.88 7.09 20.77
N HIS A 409 8.97 7.54 20.15
CA HIS A 409 9.07 7.73 18.70
C HIS A 409 9.81 6.59 17.98
N GLY A 410 10.53 5.73 18.70
CA GLY A 410 11.33 4.67 18.11
C GLY A 410 12.42 5.21 17.17
N MET A 411 12.65 4.51 16.06
CA MET A 411 13.72 4.81 15.09
C MET A 411 13.30 5.80 14.00
N SER A 412 12.02 5.78 13.61
CA SER A 412 11.47 6.60 12.54
C SER A 412 9.98 6.83 12.77
N GLN A 413 9.48 7.98 12.31
CA GLN A 413 8.07 8.34 12.29
C GLN A 413 7.62 8.50 10.85
N ARG A 414 6.47 7.95 10.49
CA ARG A 414 5.93 8.00 9.14
C ARG A 414 4.81 9.02 9.08
N TRP A 415 4.81 9.83 8.04
CA TRP A 415 3.85 10.89 7.77
C TRP A 415 3.31 10.71 6.37
N LEU A 416 2.01 10.71 6.22
CA LEU A 416 1.34 10.67 4.94
C LEU A 416 1.12 12.11 4.47
N ILE A 417 1.72 12.46 3.34
CA ILE A 417 1.54 13.75 2.68
C ILE A 417 0.43 13.56 1.64
N ILE A 418 -0.68 14.28 1.80
CA ILE A 418 -1.84 14.24 0.92
C ILE A 418 -2.05 15.64 0.36
N VAL A 419 -2.22 15.73 -0.96
CA VAL A 419 -2.73 16.95 -1.61
C VAL A 419 -4.18 16.69 -1.98
N GLU A 420 -5.06 17.45 -1.38
CA GLU A 420 -6.51 17.28 -1.53
C GLU A 420 -7.20 18.57 -1.97
N ASP A 421 -8.33 18.36 -2.62
CA ASP A 421 -9.31 19.38 -2.93
C ASP A 421 -10.56 19.14 -2.08
N SER A 422 -10.85 20.07 -1.18
CA SER A 422 -12.00 19.98 -0.29
C SER A 422 -13.33 20.11 -1.02
N GLU A 423 -13.38 20.79 -2.17
CA GLU A 423 -14.63 20.98 -2.93
C GLU A 423 -15.00 19.71 -3.70
N ASN A 424 -14.01 19.03 -4.25
CA ASN A 424 -14.21 17.84 -5.09
C ASN A 424 -14.02 16.51 -4.34
N ASP A 425 -13.72 16.55 -3.03
CA ASP A 425 -13.38 15.38 -2.19
C ASP A 425 -12.41 14.43 -2.89
N THR A 426 -11.35 15.00 -3.48
CA THR A 426 -10.41 14.25 -4.32
C THR A 426 -8.98 14.45 -3.85
N ILE A 427 -8.27 13.34 -3.70
CA ILE A 427 -6.83 13.30 -3.47
C ILE A 427 -6.10 13.30 -4.82
N TYR A 428 -5.29 14.32 -5.08
CA TYR A 428 -4.50 14.42 -6.30
C TYR A 428 -3.10 13.81 -6.18
N HIS A 429 -2.50 13.88 -4.99
CA HIS A 429 -1.20 13.30 -4.71
C HIS A 429 -1.18 12.71 -3.31
N SER A 430 -0.59 11.53 -3.16
CA SER A 430 -0.33 10.94 -1.85
C SER A 430 1.04 10.28 -1.83
N GLU A 431 1.81 10.53 -0.77
CA GLU A 431 3.14 9.97 -0.61
C GLU A 431 3.51 9.81 0.86
N LEU A 432 4.21 8.73 1.19
CA LEU A 432 4.63 8.42 2.54
C LEU A 432 6.03 8.98 2.82
N PHE A 433 6.11 9.99 3.67
CA PHE A 433 7.34 10.57 4.16
C PHE A 433 7.81 9.89 5.46
N THR A 434 9.05 9.39 5.48
CA THR A 434 9.64 8.78 6.69
C THR A 434 10.63 9.74 7.34
N LEU A 435 10.27 10.28 8.49
CA LEU A 435 11.10 11.13 9.33
C LEU A 435 11.99 10.28 10.24
N THR A 436 13.31 10.36 10.06
CA THR A 436 14.28 9.71 10.95
C THR A 436 14.75 10.65 12.05
N LYS A 437 15.27 10.10 13.16
CA LYS A 437 15.85 10.89 14.27
C LYS A 437 16.95 11.87 13.82
N LYS A 438 17.73 11.51 12.80
CA LYS A 438 18.78 12.39 12.24
C LYS A 438 18.17 13.59 11.52
N MET A 439 17.11 13.37 10.75
CA MET A 439 16.38 14.41 10.03
C MET A 439 15.64 15.34 11.00
N ALA A 440 15.09 14.79 12.09
CA ALA A 440 14.43 15.56 13.14
C ALA A 440 15.34 16.59 13.84
N ARG A 441 16.66 16.36 13.85
CA ARG A 441 17.66 17.30 14.39
C ARG A 441 18.35 18.14 13.31
N GLY A 442 18.09 17.82 12.04
CA GLY A 442 18.80 18.36 10.89
C GLY A 442 18.08 19.54 10.28
N THR A 443 18.45 19.84 9.04
CA THR A 443 17.80 20.87 8.23
C THR A 443 16.41 20.43 7.77
N PRO A 444 15.50 21.39 7.48
CA PRO A 444 14.21 21.09 6.87
C PRO A 444 14.33 20.20 5.63
N THR A 445 13.39 19.27 5.45
CA THR A 445 13.43 18.34 4.33
C THR A 445 12.61 18.89 3.17
N LYS A 446 13.24 19.00 1.99
CA LYS A 446 12.57 19.42 0.75
C LYS A 446 12.05 18.20 0.00
N MET A 447 10.80 18.30 -0.46
CA MET A 447 10.08 17.31 -1.23
C MET A 447 9.43 18.01 -2.43
N SER A 448 9.55 17.42 -3.63
CA SER A 448 9.03 18.03 -4.86
C SER A 448 8.16 17.04 -5.60
N PHE A 449 6.91 17.42 -5.89
CA PHE A 449 5.97 16.61 -6.66
C PHE A 449 5.12 17.49 -7.57
N ASN A 450 4.44 16.87 -8.54
CA ASN A 450 3.60 17.57 -9.51
C ASN A 450 2.13 17.24 -9.22
N ILE A 451 1.27 18.26 -9.30
CA ILE A 451 -0.17 18.13 -9.11
C ILE A 451 -0.89 18.68 -10.34
N PRO A 452 -2.04 18.09 -10.71
CA PRO A 452 -2.89 18.65 -11.74
C PRO A 452 -3.59 19.91 -11.25
N ILE A 453 -3.90 20.83 -12.16
CA ILE A 453 -4.86 21.92 -11.95
C ILE A 453 -5.86 21.93 -13.11
N PHE A 454 -7.13 22.16 -12.80
CA PHE A 454 -8.22 22.16 -13.77
C PHE A 454 -8.82 23.56 -13.93
N GLU A 455 -9.46 23.83 -15.07
CA GLU A 455 -10.25 25.03 -15.33
C GLU A 455 -11.75 24.65 -15.25
N PRO A 456 -12.59 25.38 -14.49
CA PRO A 456 -12.29 26.58 -13.69
C PRO A 456 -11.39 26.27 -12.49
N HIS A 457 -10.49 27.21 -12.17
CA HIS A 457 -9.53 26.99 -11.09
C HIS A 457 -10.22 26.95 -9.73
N PRO A 458 -9.94 25.93 -8.91
CA PRO A 458 -10.39 25.92 -7.53
C PRO A 458 -9.71 27.07 -6.77
N PRO A 459 -10.31 27.58 -5.68
CA PRO A 459 -9.74 28.70 -4.94
C PRO A 459 -8.40 28.34 -4.29
N GLN A 460 -8.30 27.09 -3.79
CA GLN A 460 -7.14 26.59 -3.08
C GLN A 460 -7.11 25.06 -3.05
N TYR A 461 -5.92 24.51 -2.86
CA TYR A 461 -5.72 23.11 -2.43
C TYR A 461 -5.14 23.06 -1.03
N TYR A 462 -5.29 21.91 -0.38
CA TYR A 462 -4.73 21.65 0.94
C TYR A 462 -3.65 20.60 0.84
N ILE A 463 -2.49 20.89 1.43
CA ILE A 463 -1.44 19.92 1.66
C ILE A 463 -1.55 19.50 3.13
N ARG A 464 -1.96 18.27 3.37
CA ARG A 464 -2.09 17.70 4.71
C ARG A 464 -0.94 16.73 4.96
N ALA A 465 -0.20 16.95 6.04
CA ALA A 465 0.74 15.97 6.58
C ALA A 465 0.11 15.33 7.81
N VAL A 466 -0.22 14.04 7.71
CA VAL A 466 -0.86 13.29 8.80
C VAL A 466 0.10 12.21 9.29
N SER A 467 0.37 12.14 10.58
CA SER A 467 1.15 11.05 11.15
C SER A 467 0.45 9.71 10.89
N ASP A 468 1.19 8.66 10.54
CA ASP A 468 0.63 7.33 10.31
C ASP A 468 0.22 6.62 11.63
N SER A 469 0.77 7.06 12.76
CA SER A 469 0.67 6.32 14.05
C SER A 469 0.21 7.14 15.25
N TRP A 470 0.11 8.46 15.12
CA TRP A 470 -0.32 9.36 16.19
C TRP A 470 -1.66 10.01 15.86
N LEU A 471 -2.60 9.92 16.79
CA LEU A 471 -3.89 10.62 16.73
C LEU A 471 -3.66 12.12 16.93
N HIS A 472 -4.34 12.96 16.16
CA HIS A 472 -4.25 14.43 16.14
C HIS A 472 -2.88 15.03 15.79
N ALA A 473 -1.89 14.20 15.44
CA ALA A 473 -0.64 14.68 14.86
C ALA A 473 -0.85 14.91 13.35
N GLU A 474 -1.41 16.06 13.01
CA GLU A 474 -1.58 16.51 11.64
C GLU A 474 -1.20 17.98 11.48
N SER A 475 -0.90 18.37 10.26
CA SER A 475 -0.57 19.75 9.90
C SER A 475 -1.07 20.03 8.49
N ILE A 476 -1.67 21.20 8.30
CA ILE A 476 -2.33 21.57 7.05
C ILE A 476 -1.67 22.85 6.52
N PHE A 477 -1.35 22.86 5.24
CA PHE A 477 -0.88 24.04 4.52
C PHE A 477 -1.82 24.35 3.36
N THR A 478 -2.31 25.59 3.29
CA THR A 478 -3.21 26.04 2.24
C THR A 478 -2.43 26.62 1.06
N VAL A 479 -2.68 26.07 -0.12
CA VAL A 479 -2.12 26.55 -1.38
C VAL A 479 -3.16 27.40 -2.08
N SER A 480 -3.04 28.72 -2.00
CA SER A 480 -3.95 29.64 -2.70
C SER A 480 -3.55 29.84 -4.16
N PHE A 481 -4.53 29.77 -5.07
CA PHE A 481 -4.33 29.99 -6.51
C PHE A 481 -4.73 31.39 -6.99
N HIS A 482 -5.10 32.30 -6.08
CA HIS A 482 -5.65 33.61 -6.44
C HIS A 482 -4.68 34.47 -7.26
N ASN A 483 -3.37 34.34 -7.00
CA ASN A 483 -2.31 35.07 -7.70
C ASN A 483 -1.49 34.17 -8.64
N LEU A 484 -2.04 33.01 -9.03
CA LEU A 484 -1.31 32.05 -9.87
C LEU A 484 -1.36 32.48 -11.34
N THR A 485 -0.26 33.03 -11.83
CA THR A 485 -0.11 33.34 -13.26
C THR A 485 0.29 32.09 -14.03
N LEU A 486 -0.68 31.47 -14.69
CA LEU A 486 -0.40 30.33 -15.56
C LEU A 486 0.28 30.75 -16.87
N PRO A 487 1.20 29.93 -17.40
CA PRO A 487 1.78 30.18 -18.72
C PRO A 487 0.70 30.20 -19.80
N GLN A 488 0.85 31.06 -20.81
CA GLN A 488 -0.07 31.11 -21.94
C GLN A 488 0.11 29.86 -22.81
N THR A 489 -0.99 29.19 -23.16
CA THR A 489 -1.01 28.14 -24.18
C THR A 489 -1.03 28.77 -25.55
N GLN A 490 0.15 29.04 -26.11
CA GLN A 490 0.31 29.06 -27.55
C GLN A 490 1.38 28.03 -27.91
N ILE A 491 0.97 26.77 -27.92
CA ILE A 491 1.76 25.71 -28.53
C ILE A 491 1.24 25.58 -29.97
N THR A 492 1.79 26.37 -30.88
CA THR A 492 1.58 26.14 -32.31
C THR A 492 2.55 25.07 -32.77
N HIS A 493 2.05 23.84 -32.94
CA HIS A 493 2.81 22.84 -33.68
C HIS A 493 2.69 23.16 -35.17
N THR A 494 3.82 23.24 -35.88
CA THR A 494 3.78 23.27 -37.34
C THR A 494 3.22 21.95 -37.83
N GLU A 495 2.12 21.98 -38.57
CA GLU A 495 1.54 20.77 -39.16
C GLU A 495 2.57 20.07 -40.05
N LEU A 496 2.64 18.75 -39.90
CA LEU A 496 3.45 17.92 -40.79
C LEU A 496 2.67 17.77 -42.10
N LEU A 497 3.15 18.44 -43.13
CA LEU A 497 2.55 18.44 -44.46
C LEU A 497 2.74 17.06 -45.10
N ASP A 498 1.70 16.54 -45.76
CA ASP A 498 1.76 15.32 -46.56
C ASP A 498 2.49 15.56 -47.89
N LEU A 499 3.80 15.77 -47.77
CA LEU A 499 4.69 16.00 -48.91
C LEU A 499 5.13 14.66 -49.49
N LYS A 500 5.31 14.63 -50.81
CA LYS A 500 5.96 13.49 -51.48
C LYS A 500 7.36 13.31 -50.88
N PRO A 501 7.73 12.10 -50.40
CA PRO A 501 9.04 11.84 -49.82
C PRO A 501 10.14 12.34 -50.76
N LEU A 502 11.07 13.13 -50.21
CA LEU A 502 12.11 13.75 -51.02
C LEU A 502 13.23 12.74 -51.31
N PRO A 503 13.55 12.44 -52.58
CA PRO A 503 14.65 11.53 -52.91
C PRO A 503 16.01 12.16 -52.58
N LEU A 504 17.04 11.33 -52.35
CA LEU A 504 18.41 11.82 -52.13
C LEU A 504 18.95 12.67 -53.28
N SER A 505 18.50 12.42 -54.51
CA SER A 505 18.87 13.21 -55.70
C SER A 505 18.53 14.71 -55.57
N ALA A 506 17.67 15.09 -54.63
CA ALA A 506 17.42 16.49 -54.31
C ALA A 506 18.63 17.22 -53.74
N LEU A 507 19.66 16.52 -53.25
CA LEU A 507 20.92 17.12 -52.79
C LEU A 507 21.74 17.74 -53.93
N GLY A 508 21.56 17.28 -55.18
CA GLY A 508 22.25 17.81 -56.35
C GLY A 508 23.77 17.60 -56.36
N ASN A 509 24.29 16.70 -55.51
CA ASN A 509 25.71 16.38 -55.40
C ASN A 509 25.88 14.89 -55.11
N LYS A 510 26.46 14.16 -56.07
CA LYS A 510 26.65 12.70 -55.98
C LYS A 510 27.48 12.28 -54.75
N ALA A 511 28.48 13.08 -54.37
CA ALA A 511 29.29 12.80 -53.18
C ALA A 511 28.48 12.95 -51.88
N TYR A 512 27.40 13.75 -51.88
CA TYR A 512 26.51 13.89 -50.72
C TYR A 512 25.42 12.81 -50.70
N GLU A 513 24.94 12.41 -51.87
CA GLU A 513 24.00 11.30 -52.02
C GLU A 513 24.61 10.00 -51.49
N ASP A 514 25.87 9.73 -51.82
CA ASP A 514 26.59 8.52 -51.39
C ASP A 514 26.83 8.43 -49.86
N LEU A 515 26.63 9.52 -49.12
CA LEU A 515 26.74 9.54 -47.65
C LEU A 515 25.60 8.79 -46.99
N TYR A 516 24.45 8.64 -47.64
CA TYR A 516 23.21 8.15 -47.03
C TYR A 516 22.82 6.79 -47.59
N ARG A 517 22.39 5.87 -46.71
CA ARG A 517 22.02 4.48 -47.08
C ARG A 517 20.54 4.29 -47.37
N PHE A 518 19.74 5.34 -47.33
CA PHE A 518 18.30 5.32 -47.60
C PHE A 518 18.00 5.99 -48.93
N THR A 519 16.83 5.78 -49.52
CA THR A 519 16.49 6.35 -50.84
C THR A 519 15.79 7.71 -50.75
N HIS A 520 14.98 7.91 -49.72
CA HIS A 520 14.19 9.13 -49.51
C HIS A 520 14.31 9.63 -48.07
N PHE A 521 14.30 10.95 -47.90
CA PHE A 521 14.19 11.60 -46.61
C PHE A 521 12.83 11.32 -45.96
N ASN A 522 12.79 11.28 -44.64
CA ASN A 522 11.53 11.13 -43.91
C ASN A 522 10.67 12.39 -44.04
N PRO A 523 9.38 12.38 -43.62
CA PRO A 523 8.49 13.54 -43.78
C PRO A 523 9.01 14.84 -43.12
N ILE A 524 9.60 14.75 -41.92
CA ILE A 524 10.14 15.90 -41.19
C ILE A 524 11.34 16.50 -41.92
N GLN A 525 12.25 15.65 -42.39
CA GLN A 525 13.42 16.05 -43.17
C GLN A 525 12.97 16.63 -44.52
N THR A 526 11.99 16.02 -45.19
CA THR A 526 11.42 16.50 -46.45
C THR A 526 10.82 17.89 -46.31
N GLN A 527 10.02 18.13 -45.26
CA GLN A 527 9.43 19.44 -45.00
C GLN A 527 10.47 20.49 -44.61
N ALA A 528 11.48 20.11 -43.83
CA ALA A 528 12.55 21.02 -43.42
C ALA A 528 13.65 21.22 -44.48
N PHE A 529 13.70 20.38 -45.53
CA PHE A 529 14.80 20.31 -46.48
C PHE A 529 15.10 21.64 -47.15
N HIS A 530 14.06 22.30 -47.69
CA HIS A 530 14.24 23.56 -48.41
C HIS A 530 14.87 24.63 -47.50
N VAL A 531 14.37 24.77 -46.27
CA VAL A 531 14.89 25.76 -45.32
C VAL A 531 16.32 25.42 -44.90
N LEU A 532 16.60 24.15 -44.62
CA LEU A 532 17.92 23.72 -44.12
C LEU A 532 19.01 23.66 -45.20
N TYR A 533 18.64 23.35 -46.44
CA TYR A 533 19.61 23.07 -47.52
C TYR A 533 19.70 24.19 -48.57
N HIS A 534 18.70 25.07 -48.68
CA HIS A 534 18.68 26.15 -49.68
C HIS A 534 18.69 27.56 -49.07
N THR A 535 18.54 27.71 -47.74
CA THR A 535 18.49 29.03 -47.09
C THR A 535 19.49 29.15 -45.95
N GLU A 536 19.88 30.38 -45.62
CA GLU A 536 20.82 30.70 -44.51
C GLU A 536 20.08 31.10 -43.22
N THR A 537 18.79 30.76 -43.10
CA THR A 537 17.97 31.18 -41.94
C THR A 537 18.22 30.32 -40.70
N ASN A 538 18.09 30.92 -39.52
CA ASN A 538 18.15 30.18 -38.26
C ASN A 538 16.89 29.30 -38.11
N VAL A 539 17.09 27.99 -37.88
CA VAL A 539 15.99 27.02 -37.78
C VAL A 539 15.93 26.41 -36.38
N LEU A 540 14.72 26.42 -35.78
CA LEU A 540 14.39 25.61 -34.61
C LEU A 540 13.60 24.37 -35.04
N LEU A 541 14.22 23.19 -34.96
CA LEU A 541 13.57 21.92 -35.30
C LEU A 541 13.24 21.11 -34.04
N GLY A 542 11.99 21.24 -33.56
CA GLY A 542 11.44 20.43 -32.49
C GLY A 542 10.76 19.16 -33.03
N ALA A 543 11.34 17.99 -32.76
CA ALA A 543 10.74 16.70 -33.12
C ALA A 543 11.10 15.61 -32.09
N PRO A 544 10.30 14.54 -31.94
CA PRO A 544 10.62 13.42 -31.05
C PRO A 544 12.00 12.78 -31.31
N THR A 545 12.55 12.11 -30.30
CA THR A 545 13.79 11.32 -30.46
C THR A 545 13.52 10.18 -31.44
N GLY A 546 14.44 9.95 -32.38
CA GLY A 546 14.25 8.99 -33.48
C GLY A 546 13.76 9.60 -34.80
N SER A 547 13.25 10.83 -34.80
CA SER A 547 12.75 11.51 -36.02
C SER A 547 13.83 11.98 -37.02
N GLY A 548 15.10 11.60 -36.82
CA GLY A 548 16.16 11.92 -37.76
C GLY A 548 16.67 13.37 -37.74
N LYS A 549 16.52 14.09 -36.62
CA LYS A 549 17.02 15.48 -36.42
C LYS A 549 18.52 15.64 -36.70
N THR A 550 19.31 14.58 -36.50
CA THR A 550 20.75 14.60 -36.81
C THR A 550 21.00 14.83 -38.30
N ILE A 551 20.23 14.16 -39.17
CA ILE A 551 20.35 14.34 -40.63
C ILE A 551 19.90 15.75 -41.01
N SER A 552 18.90 16.32 -40.34
CA SER A 552 18.52 17.72 -40.55
C SER A 552 19.66 18.69 -40.21
N ALA A 553 20.43 18.43 -39.14
CA ALA A 553 21.64 19.20 -38.85
C ALA A 553 22.72 19.01 -39.92
N GLU A 554 22.87 17.80 -40.46
CA GLU A 554 23.81 17.52 -41.55
C GLU A 554 23.43 18.24 -42.85
N LEU A 555 22.15 18.35 -43.19
CA LEU A 555 21.70 19.13 -44.35
C LEU A 555 22.20 20.58 -44.25
N ALA A 556 22.10 21.20 -43.07
CA ALA A 556 22.65 22.54 -42.83
C ALA A 556 24.19 22.58 -42.96
N MET A 557 24.90 21.53 -42.53
CA MET A 557 26.36 21.43 -42.74
C MET A 557 26.72 21.32 -44.22
N LEU A 558 26.00 20.49 -44.98
CA LEU A 558 26.23 20.28 -46.40
C LEU A 558 25.95 21.56 -47.20
N HIS A 559 24.91 22.33 -46.82
CA HIS A 559 24.66 23.66 -47.39
C HIS A 559 25.86 24.58 -47.20
N LEU A 560 26.38 24.71 -45.96
CA LEU A 560 27.55 25.53 -45.67
C LEU A 560 28.79 25.07 -46.45
N PHE A 561 28.99 23.75 -46.60
CA PHE A 561 30.11 23.22 -47.36
C PHE A 561 30.03 23.56 -48.87
N ASN A 562 28.83 23.77 -49.40
CA ASN A 562 28.62 24.21 -50.79
C ASN A 562 28.78 25.73 -50.95
N THR A 563 28.24 26.53 -50.03
CA THR A 563 28.20 28.00 -50.17
C THR A 563 29.46 28.68 -49.64
N GLN A 564 30.02 28.20 -48.54
CA GLN A 564 31.15 28.80 -47.83
C GLN A 564 32.14 27.71 -47.35
N PRO A 565 32.95 27.13 -48.26
CA PRO A 565 33.74 25.93 -47.98
C PRO A 565 34.81 26.09 -46.89
N ASP A 566 35.26 27.32 -46.63
CA ASP A 566 36.30 27.66 -45.64
C ASP A 566 35.75 27.93 -44.22
N MET A 567 34.43 27.95 -44.06
CA MET A 567 33.78 28.22 -42.77
C MET A 567 33.79 26.99 -41.85
N LYS A 568 33.66 27.23 -40.54
CA LYS A 568 33.69 26.21 -39.49
C LYS A 568 32.28 25.93 -38.96
N VAL A 569 31.97 24.65 -38.77
CA VAL A 569 30.74 24.19 -38.09
C VAL A 569 31.07 23.81 -36.65
N VAL A 570 30.28 24.30 -35.69
CA VAL A 570 30.35 23.85 -34.29
C VAL A 570 29.08 23.10 -33.95
N TYR A 571 29.21 21.80 -33.67
CA TYR A 571 28.11 20.96 -33.18
C TYR A 571 28.18 20.81 -31.67
N ILE A 572 27.09 21.14 -30.98
CA ILE A 572 26.98 21.08 -29.52
C ILE A 572 25.93 20.04 -29.15
N ALA A 573 26.26 19.16 -28.21
CA ALA A 573 25.31 18.25 -27.59
C ALA A 573 25.48 18.26 -26.06
N PRO A 574 24.40 18.10 -25.28
CA PRO A 574 24.44 18.22 -23.82
C PRO A 574 25.23 17.09 -23.14
N LEU A 575 25.41 15.95 -23.82
CA LEU A 575 26.04 14.76 -23.26
C LEU A 575 27.27 14.34 -24.06
N LYS A 576 28.36 14.07 -23.34
CA LYS A 576 29.64 13.59 -23.91
C LYS A 576 29.50 12.29 -24.71
N ALA A 577 28.58 11.41 -24.34
CA ALA A 577 28.30 10.17 -25.07
C ALA A 577 27.76 10.44 -26.48
N ILE A 578 26.81 11.37 -26.62
CA ILE A 578 26.24 11.77 -27.92
C ILE A 578 27.31 12.38 -28.81
N VAL A 579 28.17 13.24 -28.24
CA VAL A 579 29.30 13.83 -28.99
C VAL A 579 30.25 12.76 -29.51
N ARG A 580 30.59 11.75 -28.70
CA ARG A 580 31.47 10.63 -29.12
C ARG A 580 30.83 9.78 -30.21
N GLU A 581 29.55 9.44 -30.08
CA GLU A 581 28.81 8.70 -31.09
C GLU A 581 28.82 9.45 -32.43
N ARG A 582 28.52 10.76 -32.40
CA ARG A 582 28.52 11.61 -33.60
C ARG A 582 29.91 11.80 -34.17
N MET A 583 30.94 11.92 -33.34
CA MET A 583 32.32 11.99 -33.81
C MET A 583 32.70 10.72 -34.58
N ASN A 584 32.39 9.53 -34.04
CA ASN A 584 32.71 8.28 -34.71
C ASN A 584 31.96 8.14 -36.03
N ASP A 585 30.64 8.40 -36.04
CA ASP A 585 29.83 8.35 -37.26
C ASP A 585 30.34 9.34 -38.32
N TRP A 586 30.43 10.63 -37.98
CA TRP A 586 30.82 11.66 -38.92
C TRP A 586 32.28 11.56 -39.35
N ARG A 587 33.19 11.04 -38.52
CA ARG A 587 34.59 10.80 -38.92
C ARG A 587 34.66 9.83 -40.10
N HIS A 588 33.91 8.74 -40.05
CA HIS A 588 33.90 7.75 -41.14
C HIS A 588 33.05 8.21 -42.32
N ARG A 589 31.86 8.76 -42.07
CA ARG A 589 30.88 9.07 -43.12
C ARG A 589 31.11 10.41 -43.78
N LEU A 590 31.22 11.51 -43.02
CA LEU A 590 31.32 12.87 -43.57
C LEU A 590 32.78 13.29 -43.82
N VAL A 591 33.64 13.16 -42.81
CA VAL A 591 35.00 13.74 -42.82
C VAL A 591 35.89 13.03 -43.83
N THR A 592 35.89 11.69 -43.81
CA THR A 592 36.74 10.89 -44.70
C THR A 592 36.28 11.01 -46.16
N GLN A 593 34.97 10.99 -46.42
CA GLN A 593 34.44 11.04 -47.78
C GLN A 593 34.49 12.44 -48.41
N LEU A 594 34.29 13.50 -47.61
CA LEU A 594 34.28 14.89 -48.10
C LEU A 594 35.62 15.63 -47.92
N GLY A 595 36.65 14.95 -47.41
CA GLY A 595 37.98 15.54 -47.18
C GLY A 595 38.01 16.69 -46.17
N LYS A 596 37.03 16.74 -45.25
CA LYS A 596 36.94 17.80 -44.23
C LYS A 596 37.82 17.47 -43.01
N LYS A 597 38.01 18.43 -42.10
CA LYS A 597 38.72 18.23 -40.82
C LYS A 597 37.73 18.33 -39.66
N MET A 598 37.83 17.40 -38.72
CA MET A 598 37.01 17.39 -37.51
C MET A 598 37.87 17.41 -36.25
N VAL A 599 37.52 18.29 -35.32
CA VAL A 599 38.14 18.43 -34.01
C VAL A 599 37.04 18.37 -32.95
N CYS A 600 37.34 17.83 -31.77
CA CYS A 600 36.40 17.78 -30.67
C CYS A 600 37.03 18.38 -29.42
N SER A 601 36.33 19.36 -28.83
CA SER A 601 36.67 19.91 -27.53
C SER A 601 35.85 19.18 -26.48
N ILE A 602 36.46 18.21 -25.83
CA ILE A 602 35.91 17.57 -24.62
C ILE A 602 36.80 18.04 -23.47
N PRO A 603 36.28 18.40 -22.28
CA PRO A 603 37.11 18.86 -21.16
C PRO A 603 38.24 17.91 -20.72
N SER A 604 38.26 16.66 -21.19
CA SER A 604 39.34 15.69 -20.95
C SER A 604 40.31 15.50 -22.15
N PHE A 605 40.13 16.28 -23.22
CA PHE A 605 40.90 16.29 -24.47
C PHE A 605 41.00 17.75 -24.94
N LEU A 606 41.80 18.55 -24.25
CA LEU A 606 42.41 19.74 -24.83
C LEU A 606 43.81 19.32 -25.31
N PRO A 607 44.04 19.12 -26.62
CA PRO A 607 45.38 19.32 -27.15
C PRO A 607 45.70 20.82 -27.07
N PRO A 608 46.96 21.22 -26.84
CA PRO A 608 47.32 22.63 -26.71
C PRO A 608 46.91 23.38 -27.98
N ILE A 609 46.09 24.41 -27.80
CA ILE A 609 45.79 25.40 -28.82
C ILE A 609 47.12 26.09 -29.12
N HIS A 610 47.79 25.69 -30.20
CA HIS A 610 48.90 26.47 -30.74
C HIS A 610 48.32 27.74 -31.35
N HIS A 611 48.35 28.82 -30.57
CA HIS A 611 48.41 30.17 -31.12
C HIS A 611 49.64 30.26 -32.02
N ARG A 612 49.43 30.51 -33.31
CA ARG A 612 50.41 31.25 -34.13
C ARG A 612 49.68 32.46 -34.69
N ALA A 613 50.27 33.62 -34.40
CA ALA A 613 49.99 34.90 -35.01
C ALA A 613 50.24 34.87 -36.52
#